data_AF-A0A0G1LFF1-F1
#
_entry.id   AF-A0A0G1LFF1-F1
#
_cell.length_a   1.000
_cell.length_b   1.000
_cell.length_c   1.000
_cell.angle_alpha   90.00
_cell.angle_beta   90.00
_cell.angle_gamma   90.00
#
_symmetry.space_group_name_H-M   'P 1'
#
loop_
_entity.id
_entity.type
_entity.pdbx_description
1 polymer ?
#
loop_
_entity_poly.entity_id
_entity_poly.type
_entity_poly.pdbx_seq_one_letter_code
_entity_poly.pdbx_strand_id
1 'polypeptide(L)'
;MNEERRKQGTKELIWNPEIVPVARAHAKDMWERKYFGHYSPEGDDVGDRLDKVDIRYSLAGENLALAPTLSTAHNGLMNSEGHRANILEPKFRRVGIGIIDNGVYGKMFVQVFTD
;
A
#
# COMPACT_ATOMS: atom_id res chain seq x y z
N MET A 1 8.59 -2.57 7.96
CA MET A 1 7.24 -3.13 8.24
C MET A 1 7.30 -4.31 9.20
N ASN A 2 7.74 -5.52 8.81
CA ASN A 2 7.74 -6.66 9.74
C ASN A 2 8.64 -6.47 10.97
N GLU A 3 9.73 -5.71 10.85
CA GLU A 3 10.51 -5.30 12.03
C GLU A 3 9.69 -4.45 13.01
N GLU A 4 8.92 -3.49 12.51
CA GLU A 4 8.03 -2.65 13.33
C GLU A 4 6.90 -3.46 13.98
N ARG A 5 6.37 -4.45 13.26
CA ARG A 5 5.37 -5.38 13.79
C ARG A 5 5.94 -6.26 14.90
N ARG A 6 7.16 -6.79 14.73
CA ARG A 6 7.88 -7.53 15.78
C ARG A 6 8.10 -6.68 17.03
N LYS A 7 8.49 -5.42 16.89
CA LYS A 7 8.66 -4.48 18.03
C LYS A 7 7.36 -4.28 18.82
N GLN A 8 6.19 -4.43 18.19
CA GLN A 8 4.86 -4.28 18.78
C GLN A 8 4.22 -5.61 19.19
N GLY A 9 4.90 -6.74 19.01
CA GLY A 9 4.34 -8.07 19.28
C GLY A 9 3.22 -8.49 18.33
N THR A 10 3.08 -7.84 17.16
CA THR A 10 2.06 -8.19 16.17
C THR A 10 2.63 -9.19 15.15
N LYS A 11 1.76 -10.08 14.65
CA LYS A 11 2.15 -11.12 13.68
C LYS A 11 2.69 -10.47 12.41
N GLU A 12 3.76 -11.03 11.85
CA GLU A 12 4.34 -10.54 10.60
C GLU A 12 3.35 -10.62 9.43
N LEU A 13 3.48 -9.67 8.51
CA LEU A 13 2.77 -9.71 7.23
C LEU A 13 3.48 -10.70 6.30
N ILE A 14 2.68 -11.51 5.63
CA ILE A 14 3.10 -12.41 4.56
C ILE A 14 2.99 -11.64 3.25
N TRP A 15 4.06 -11.65 2.46
CA TRP A 15 4.00 -11.07 1.13
C TRP A 15 3.05 -11.88 0.25
N ASN A 16 2.06 -11.20 -0.37
CA ASN A 16 1.16 -11.80 -1.35
C ASN A 16 1.49 -11.27 -2.76
N PRO A 17 2.03 -12.12 -3.66
CA PRO A 17 2.39 -11.68 -5.01
C PRO A 17 1.18 -11.30 -5.88
N GLU A 18 -0.02 -11.81 -5.59
CA GLU A 18 -1.24 -11.50 -6.36
C GLU A 18 -1.71 -10.06 -6.13
N ILE A 19 -1.42 -9.48 -4.95
CA ILE A 19 -1.78 -8.10 -4.61
C ILE A 19 -0.80 -7.09 -5.24
N VAL A 20 0.44 -7.50 -5.56
CA VAL A 20 1.46 -6.59 -6.09
C VAL A 20 1.04 -5.93 -7.41
N PRO A 21 0.50 -6.66 -8.42
CA PRO A 21 -0.04 -6.04 -9.63
C PRO A 21 -1.12 -4.99 -9.34
N VAL A 22 -2.04 -5.26 -8.40
CA VAL A 22 -3.11 -4.32 -8.03
C VAL A 22 -2.53 -3.02 -7.48
N ALA A 23 -1.62 -3.14 -6.50
CA ALA A 23 -0.96 -1.98 -5.89
C ALA A 23 -0.12 -1.19 -6.91
N ARG A 24 0.62 -1.89 -7.78
CA ARG A 24 1.45 -1.25 -8.82
C ARG A 24 0.59 -0.58 -9.89
N ALA A 25 -0.54 -1.17 -10.26
CA ALA A 25 -1.48 -0.58 -11.21
C ALA A 25 -2.04 0.73 -10.68
N HIS A 26 -2.44 0.79 -9.40
CA HIS A 26 -2.89 2.03 -8.77
C HIS A 26 -1.79 3.10 -8.71
N ALA A 27 -0.56 2.70 -8.38
CA ALA A 27 0.60 3.60 -8.42
C ALA A 27 0.80 4.21 -9.82
N LYS A 28 0.67 3.39 -10.86
CA LYS A 28 0.76 3.82 -12.26
C LYS A 28 -0.39 4.76 -12.64
N ASP A 29 -1.62 4.41 -12.27
CA ASP A 29 -2.81 5.19 -12.57
C ASP A 29 -2.75 6.60 -11.96
N MET A 30 -2.41 6.69 -10.66
CA MET A 30 -2.16 7.95 -9.95
C MET A 30 -1.13 8.83 -10.67
N TRP A 31 -0.03 8.24 -11.10
CA TRP A 31 1.02 8.98 -11.80
C TRP A 31 0.60 9.45 -13.19
N GLU A 32 0.09 8.55 -14.03
CA GLU A 32 -0.27 8.86 -15.41
C GLU A 32 -1.41 9.87 -15.50
N ARG A 33 -2.34 9.82 -14.54
CA ARG A 33 -3.54 10.68 -14.50
C ARG A 33 -3.42 11.83 -13.52
N LYS A 34 -2.23 12.05 -12.95
CA LYS A 34 -1.86 13.22 -12.14
C LYS A 34 -2.74 13.44 -10.91
N TYR A 35 -3.08 12.36 -10.20
CA TYR A 35 -3.78 12.45 -8.93
C TYR A 35 -3.05 11.66 -7.84
N PHE A 36 -3.38 11.93 -6.60
CA PHE A 36 -2.84 11.20 -5.46
C PHE A 36 -3.96 10.97 -4.45
N GLY A 37 -4.47 9.74 -4.39
CA GLY A 37 -5.61 9.42 -3.55
C GLY A 37 -5.97 7.93 -3.53
N HIS A 38 -6.75 7.54 -2.54
CA HIS A 38 -7.22 6.16 -2.35
C HIS A 38 -8.27 5.73 -3.38
N TYR A 39 -9.03 6.70 -3.86
CA TYR A 39 -10.06 6.52 -4.89
C TYR A 39 -9.48 6.87 -6.25
N SER A 40 -9.79 6.06 -7.27
CA SER A 40 -9.57 6.45 -8.66
C SER A 40 -10.50 7.62 -9.04
N PRO A 41 -10.28 8.30 -10.17
CA PRO A 41 -11.21 9.30 -10.68
C PRO A 41 -12.59 8.72 -11.02
N GLU A 42 -12.69 7.40 -11.23
CA GLU A 42 -13.96 6.67 -11.36
C GLU A 42 -14.65 6.42 -10.02
N GLY A 43 -13.96 6.66 -8.90
CA GLY A 43 -14.44 6.41 -7.55
C GLY A 43 -14.12 5.02 -7.01
N ASP A 44 -13.29 4.23 -7.69
CA ASP A 44 -12.91 2.89 -7.23
C ASP A 44 -11.93 2.97 -6.04
N ASP A 45 -12.22 2.30 -4.95
CA ASP A 45 -11.31 2.16 -3.81
C ASP A 45 -10.40 0.92 -3.93
N VAL A 46 -9.61 0.64 -2.89
CA VAL A 46 -8.71 -0.51 -2.88
C VAL A 46 -9.45 -1.86 -2.94
N GLY A 47 -10.65 -1.92 -2.37
CA GLY A 47 -11.52 -3.08 -2.41
C GLY A 47 -12.03 -3.35 -3.82
N ASP A 48 -12.56 -2.33 -4.48
CA ASP A 48 -13.00 -2.44 -5.88
C ASP A 48 -11.86 -2.93 -6.79
N ARG A 49 -10.63 -2.45 -6.54
CA ARG A 49 -9.43 -2.88 -7.29
C ARG A 49 -9.02 -4.33 -7.01
N LEU A 50 -9.23 -4.84 -5.79
CA LEU A 50 -8.98 -6.23 -5.42
C LEU A 50 -10.06 -7.17 -6.00
N ASP A 51 -11.33 -6.74 -5.96
CA ASP A 51 -12.48 -7.49 -6.47
C ASP A 51 -12.39 -7.69 -7.99
N LYS A 52 -11.93 -6.68 -8.74
CA LYS A 52 -11.72 -6.77 -10.20
C LYS A 52 -10.76 -7.89 -10.64
N VAL A 53 -9.96 -8.43 -9.73
CA VAL A 53 -9.01 -9.51 -9.98
C VAL A 53 -9.27 -10.75 -9.11
N ASP A 54 -10.49 -10.87 -8.56
CA ASP A 54 -10.95 -12.02 -7.77
C ASP A 54 -10.11 -12.33 -6.52
N ILE A 55 -9.41 -11.34 -5.95
CA ILE A 55 -8.67 -11.53 -4.70
C ILE A 55 -9.67 -11.48 -3.53
N ARG A 56 -9.79 -12.59 -2.80
CA ARG A 56 -10.67 -12.67 -1.63
C ARG A 56 -10.04 -12.03 -0.40
N TYR A 57 -10.81 -11.18 0.26
CA TYR A 57 -10.48 -10.55 1.55
C TYR A 57 -11.77 -10.27 2.33
N SER A 58 -11.66 -10.08 3.64
CA SER A 58 -12.73 -9.57 4.50
C SER A 58 -12.43 -8.17 5.03
N LEU A 59 -11.14 -7.81 5.05
CA LEU A 59 -10.64 -6.51 5.45
C LEU A 59 -9.52 -6.10 4.49
N ALA A 60 -9.60 -4.89 3.96
CA ALA A 60 -8.54 -4.29 3.14
C ALA A 60 -8.10 -2.95 3.73
N GLY A 61 -6.83 -2.60 3.51
CA GLY A 61 -6.28 -1.30 3.88
C GLY A 61 -5.23 -0.85 2.87
N GLU A 62 -5.01 0.46 2.76
CA GLU A 62 -4.08 1.03 1.81
C GLU A 62 -3.25 2.16 2.43
N ASN A 63 -1.95 2.16 2.13
CA ASN A 63 -1.07 3.31 2.35
C ASN A 63 -0.47 3.79 1.04
N LEU A 64 -0.39 5.11 0.89
CA LEU A 64 0.16 5.78 -0.29
C LEU A 64 1.35 6.65 0.12
N ALA A 65 2.42 6.64 -0.66
CA ALA A 65 3.51 7.59 -0.49
C ALA A 65 4.11 8.00 -1.83
N LEU A 66 4.48 9.27 -1.95
CA LEU A 66 5.36 9.76 -3.00
C LEU A 66 6.64 10.27 -2.32
N ALA A 67 7.78 9.63 -2.58
CA ALA A 67 9.03 9.99 -1.93
C ALA A 67 10.25 9.71 -2.82
N PRO A 68 11.39 10.40 -2.62
CA PRO A 68 12.60 10.16 -3.41
C PRO A 68 13.19 8.76 -3.23
N THR A 69 13.06 8.18 -2.02
CA THR A 69 13.65 6.88 -1.66
C THR A 69 12.68 6.02 -0.87
N LEU A 70 12.93 4.71 -0.87
CA LEU A 70 12.18 3.75 -0.05
C LEU A 70 12.27 4.06 1.44
N SER A 71 13.45 4.44 1.94
CA SER A 71 13.65 4.79 3.35
C SER A 71 12.81 6.00 3.76
N THR A 72 12.82 7.05 2.94
CA THR A 72 11.98 8.24 3.16
C THR A 72 10.49 7.90 3.15
N ALA A 73 10.03 7.07 2.19
CA ALA A 73 8.65 6.61 2.15
C ALA A 73 8.27 5.84 3.43
N HIS A 74 9.08 4.85 3.82
CA HIS A 74 8.79 4.03 4.99
C HIS A 74 8.73 4.85 6.28
N ASN A 75 9.70 5.74 6.49
CA ASN A 75 9.73 6.61 7.66
C ASN A 75 8.55 7.59 7.68
N GLY A 76 8.20 8.16 6.53
CA GLY A 76 7.03 9.05 6.40
C GLY A 76 5.73 8.34 6.77
N LEU A 77 5.53 7.12 6.26
CA LEU A 77 4.36 6.29 6.61
C LEU A 77 4.34 5.92 8.10
N MET A 78 5.48 5.56 8.69
CA MET A 78 5.56 5.24 10.12
C MET A 78 5.35 6.46 11.04
N ASN A 79 5.69 7.67 10.59
CA ASN A 79 5.50 8.90 11.36
C ASN A 79 4.09 9.48 11.24
N SER A 80 3.25 8.94 10.36
CA SER A 80 1.86 9.34 10.21
C SER A 80 0.95 8.36 10.94
N GLU A 81 0.09 8.85 11.83
CA GLU A 81 -0.73 8.01 12.70
C GLU A 81 -1.63 7.03 11.92
N GLY A 82 -2.37 7.52 10.93
CA GLY A 82 -3.25 6.67 10.11
C GLY A 82 -2.50 5.62 9.30
N HIS A 83 -1.41 6.02 8.64
CA HIS A 83 -0.60 5.07 7.85
C HIS A 83 0.11 4.03 8.73
N ARG A 84 0.64 4.46 9.88
CA ARG A 84 1.24 3.56 10.87
C ARG A 84 0.21 2.59 11.44
N ALA A 85 -1.03 3.03 11.67
CA ALA A 85 -2.10 2.16 12.14
C ALA A 85 -2.33 1.00 11.16
N ASN A 86 -2.36 1.26 9.84
CA ASN A 86 -2.43 0.20 8.83
C ASN A 86 -1.24 -0.77 8.90
N ILE A 87 0.00 -0.26 8.99
CA ILE A 87 1.20 -1.13 9.04
C ILE A 87 1.20 -2.04 10.27
N LEU A 88 0.66 -1.56 11.39
CA LEU A 88 0.69 -2.26 12.68
C LEU A 88 -0.60 -3.02 13.01
N GLU A 89 -1.67 -2.85 12.25
CA GLU A 89 -2.98 -3.45 12.50
C GLU A 89 -2.87 -5.00 12.58
N PRO A 90 -3.22 -5.62 13.73
CA PRO A 90 -3.10 -7.06 13.94
C PRO A 90 -4.03 -7.92 13.06
N LYS A 91 -5.13 -7.35 12.55
CA LYS A 91 -6.06 -8.03 11.66
C LYS A 91 -5.45 -8.32 10.28
N PHE A 92 -4.60 -7.43 9.76
CA PHE A 92 -3.91 -7.69 8.50
C PHE A 92 -2.86 -8.79 8.65
N ARG A 93 -2.79 -9.67 7.64
CA ARG A 93 -1.82 -10.78 7.56
C ARG A 93 -1.09 -10.84 6.24
N ARG A 94 -1.59 -10.19 5.20
CA ARG A 94 -1.01 -10.19 3.86
C ARG A 94 -0.71 -8.77 3.42
N VAL A 95 0.33 -8.62 2.60
CA VAL A 95 0.67 -7.34 1.99
C VAL A 95 1.19 -7.51 0.57
N GLY A 96 0.72 -6.65 -0.34
CA GLY A 96 1.34 -6.42 -1.64
C GLY A 96 1.83 -4.97 -1.73
N ILE A 97 3.02 -4.76 -2.29
CA ILE A 97 3.61 -3.43 -2.43
C ILE A 97 3.86 -3.14 -3.90
N GLY A 98 3.19 -2.12 -4.41
CA GLY A 98 3.41 -1.53 -5.72
C GLY A 98 4.39 -0.38 -5.62
N ILE A 99 5.38 -0.36 -6.49
CA ILE A 99 6.32 0.76 -6.63
C ILE A 99 6.47 1.07 -8.11
N ILE A 100 6.40 2.35 -8.46
CA ILE A 100 6.85 2.88 -9.76
C ILE A 100 7.93 3.93 -9.54
N ASP A 101 8.92 3.94 -10.43
CA ASP A 101 10.04 4.87 -10.39
C ASP A 101 9.86 5.96 -11.43
N ASN A 102 9.69 7.20 -10.98
CA ASN A 102 9.47 8.36 -11.84
C ASN A 102 10.73 9.23 -11.96
N GLY A 103 11.90 8.64 -11.70
CA GLY A 103 13.20 9.29 -11.85
C GLY A 103 13.36 10.47 -10.90
N VAL A 104 13.63 11.65 -11.45
CA VAL A 104 13.87 12.88 -10.67
C VAL A 104 12.67 13.32 -9.83
N TYR A 105 11.47 12.87 -10.19
CA TYR A 105 10.24 13.17 -9.46
C TYR A 105 9.99 12.23 -8.27
N GLY A 106 10.89 11.27 -8.04
CA GLY A 106 10.79 10.29 -6.96
C GLY A 106 10.01 9.05 -7.36
N LYS A 107 9.58 8.28 -6.35
CA LYS A 107 8.91 7.00 -6.51
C LYS A 107 7.56 7.04 -5.83
N MET A 108 6.57 6.45 -6.48
CA MET A 108 5.25 6.27 -5.91
C MET A 108 5.12 4.87 -5.35
N PHE A 109 4.68 4.79 -4.10
CA PHE A 109 4.53 3.56 -3.33
C PHE A 109 3.05 3.39 -2.96
N VAL A 110 2.55 2.18 -3.17
CA VAL A 110 1.23 1.75 -2.73
C VAL A 110 1.42 0.46 -1.94
N GLN A 111 0.98 0.45 -0.68
CA GLN A 111 0.93 -0.76 0.14
C GLN A 111 -0.54 -1.15 0.29
N VAL A 112 -0.88 -2.37 -0.10
CA VAL A 112 -2.22 -2.92 0.07
C VAL A 112 -2.15 -4.07 1.04
N PHE A 113 -2.97 -4.01 2.09
CA PHE A 113 -3.04 -4.97 3.18
C PHE A 113 -4.35 -5.75 3.12
N THR A 114 -4.31 -7.05 3.42
CA THR A 114 -5.50 -7.91 3.57
C THR A 114 -5.35 -8.85 4.77
N ASP A 115 -6.45 -9.41 5.27
CA ASP A 115 -6.49 -10.42 6.34
C ASP A 115 -5.98 -11.82 5.95
#